data_AF-A0A7W8BUB5-F1
#
_entry.id   AF-A0A7W8BUB5-F1
#
_cell.length_a   1.000
_cell.length_b   1.000
_cell.length_c   1.000
_cell.angle_alpha   90.00
_cell.angle_beta   90.00
_cell.angle_gamma   90.00
#
_symmetry.space_group_name_H-M   'P 1'
#
loop_
_entity.id
_entity.type
_entity.pdbx_description
1 polymer ?
#
loop_
_entity_poly.entity_id
_entity_poly.type
_entity_poly.pdbx_seq_one_letter_code
_entity_poly.pdbx_strand_id
1 'polypeptide(L)'
;MALSASSVQPVAFAEDERATRPGVHDADELVKGWNAKPAKKRKDTSRSSEVKRLETSSWPRQGRVELAVAGSGSTTMTEEAGRLPLSAAAPSGKTNKSQRPAKVAVNVLAPERARSLGAAAVLGVERADRKDTPGKVRLSVNYADFAEGYGGSYASRLRLVQLPVCAAVAIPGSEKCPEQPKALPTRNDLKSSTLSADVTAAPDPSGDSTMAAATGVSLLAVAAGPSSAQGTYKATALAPSASWTVSPSSGAFSWSYPLRSVATPGGLTPSLGLGYSSQAADGRTSATNAKMMKSASIQTPGR
;
A
#
# COMPACT_ATOMS: atom_id res chain seq x y z
N MET A 1 -107.81 -19.50 73.01
CA MET A 1 -107.12 -19.41 74.32
C MET A 1 -106.56 -20.80 74.60
N ALA A 2 -105.29 -21.04 74.89
CA ALA A 2 -104.19 -20.18 75.24
C ALA A 2 -102.89 -20.80 74.71
N LEU A 3 -101.93 -19.93 74.34
CA LEU A 3 -100.55 -20.31 74.11
C LEU A 3 -99.90 -20.76 75.42
N SER A 4 -99.14 -21.85 75.37
CA SER A 4 -98.14 -22.18 76.38
C SER A 4 -96.85 -22.54 75.66
N ALA A 5 -95.92 -21.59 75.63
CA ALA A 5 -94.55 -21.81 75.20
C ALA A 5 -93.78 -22.50 76.33
N SER A 6 -93.09 -23.60 76.01
CA SER A 6 -92.05 -24.18 76.86
C SER A 6 -90.76 -24.23 76.05
N SER A 7 -89.81 -23.42 76.50
CA SER A 7 -88.42 -23.33 76.07
C SER A 7 -87.55 -24.38 76.76
N VAL A 8 -86.29 -24.47 76.29
CA VAL A 8 -85.09 -25.11 76.89
C VAL A 8 -84.83 -26.52 76.35
N GLN A 9 -83.68 -26.91 75.77
CA GLN A 9 -82.39 -26.26 75.46
C GLN A 9 -81.74 -27.08 74.32
N PRO A 10 -80.97 -26.46 73.40
CA PRO A 10 -80.26 -27.19 72.35
C PRO A 10 -79.12 -28.03 72.93
N VAL A 11 -79.02 -29.29 72.45
CA VAL A 11 -77.87 -30.16 72.67
C VAL A 11 -76.68 -29.53 71.95
N ALA A 12 -75.65 -29.16 72.70
CA ALA A 12 -74.40 -28.69 72.16
C ALA A 12 -73.68 -29.86 71.47
N PHE A 13 -73.71 -29.87 70.15
CA PHE A 13 -72.67 -30.55 69.39
C PHE A 13 -71.43 -29.68 69.48
N ALA A 14 -70.33 -30.24 69.98
CA ALA A 14 -69.03 -29.58 69.90
C ALA A 14 -68.73 -29.33 68.42
N GLU A 15 -68.85 -28.08 67.98
CA GLU A 15 -68.18 -27.63 66.78
C GLU A 15 -66.69 -27.71 67.07
N ASP A 16 -66.10 -28.81 66.60
CA ASP A 16 -64.67 -29.02 66.47
C ASP A 16 -64.10 -27.72 65.91
N GLU A 17 -63.35 -26.99 66.75
CA GLU A 17 -62.67 -25.77 66.36
C GLU A 17 -61.96 -26.09 65.06
N ARG A 18 -62.30 -25.36 63.99
CA ARG A 18 -61.59 -25.47 62.72
C ARG A 18 -60.12 -25.47 63.03
N ALA A 19 -59.49 -26.63 62.90
CA ALA A 19 -58.06 -26.80 63.02
C ALA A 19 -57.44 -25.86 62.00
N THR A 20 -57.08 -24.66 62.46
CA THR A 20 -56.40 -23.68 61.65
C THR A 20 -55.05 -24.32 61.42
N ARG A 21 -54.72 -24.57 60.14
CA ARG A 21 -53.45 -25.20 59.77
C ARG A 21 -52.33 -24.48 60.52
N PRO A 22 -51.36 -25.20 61.12
CA PRO A 22 -50.24 -24.56 61.79
C PRO A 22 -49.65 -23.51 60.85
N GLY A 23 -49.53 -22.27 61.35
CA GLY A 23 -48.92 -21.19 60.58
C GLY A 23 -47.53 -21.65 60.14
N VAL A 24 -47.25 -21.54 58.84
CA VAL A 24 -45.88 -21.68 58.35
C VAL A 24 -45.08 -20.60 59.04
N HIS A 25 -44.08 -20.98 59.83
CA HIS A 25 -43.07 -20.03 60.24
C HIS A 25 -42.43 -19.53 58.94
N ASP A 26 -42.61 -18.25 58.63
CA ASP A 26 -41.84 -17.58 57.57
C ASP A 26 -40.38 -17.57 58.03
N ALA A 27 -39.71 -18.69 57.77
CA ALA A 27 -38.28 -18.83 57.90
C ALA A 27 -37.64 -17.91 56.85
N ASP A 28 -36.65 -17.17 57.34
CA ASP A 28 -35.71 -16.34 56.59
C ASP A 28 -36.29 -15.06 55.99
N GLU A 29 -35.90 -13.93 56.60
CA GLU A 29 -35.90 -12.64 55.94
C GLU A 29 -35.13 -12.79 54.63
N LEU A 30 -35.85 -12.85 53.50
CA LEU A 30 -35.24 -12.89 52.18
C LEU A 30 -34.34 -11.66 52.06
N VAL A 31 -33.02 -11.89 52.07
CA VAL A 31 -32.04 -10.81 51.89
C VAL A 31 -32.39 -10.09 50.60
N LYS A 32 -32.72 -8.80 50.69
CA LYS A 32 -33.07 -7.95 49.55
C LYS A 32 -31.89 -7.87 48.58
N GLY A 33 -31.85 -8.79 47.63
CA GLY A 33 -30.95 -8.75 46.49
C GLY A 33 -31.38 -7.67 45.51
N TRP A 34 -30.43 -6.90 45.00
CA TRP A 34 -30.68 -5.96 43.92
C TRP A 34 -30.07 -6.49 42.62
N ASN A 35 -30.81 -6.35 41.52
CA ASN A 35 -30.27 -6.66 40.21
C ASN A 35 -29.17 -5.67 39.84
N ALA A 36 -27.93 -6.14 39.75
CA ALA A 36 -26.83 -5.33 39.25
C ALA A 36 -27.11 -4.95 37.79
N LYS A 37 -27.18 -3.64 37.51
CA LYS A 37 -27.31 -3.17 36.14
C LYS A 37 -26.01 -3.48 35.40
N PRO A 38 -26.05 -4.14 34.24
CA PRO A 38 -24.83 -4.40 33.47
C PRO A 38 -24.14 -3.08 33.16
N ALA A 39 -22.83 -3.01 33.43
CA ALA A 39 -22.04 -1.85 33.10
C ALA A 39 -22.21 -1.55 31.59
N LYS A 40 -22.38 -0.26 31.25
CA LYS A 40 -22.48 0.15 29.84
C LYS A 40 -21.24 -0.38 29.11
N LYS A 41 -21.46 -1.13 28.02
CA LYS A 41 -20.38 -1.60 27.15
C LYS A 41 -19.48 -0.42 26.83
N ARG A 42 -18.16 -0.58 27.04
CA ARG A 42 -17.17 0.42 26.66
C ARG A 42 -17.39 0.75 25.19
N LYS A 43 -17.41 2.04 24.86
CA LYS A 43 -17.56 2.49 23.49
C LYS A 43 -16.43 1.87 22.67
N ASP A 44 -16.80 1.06 21.69
CA ASP A 44 -15.84 0.46 20.79
C ASP A 44 -15.22 1.58 19.94
N THR A 45 -13.96 1.92 20.23
CA THR A 45 -13.21 2.95 19.52
C THR A 45 -12.88 2.52 18.09
N SER A 46 -12.96 1.22 17.76
CA SER A 46 -12.73 0.72 16.41
C SER A 46 -13.81 1.16 15.42
N ARG A 47 -15.06 1.32 15.89
CA ARG A 47 -16.18 1.85 15.08
C ARG A 47 -16.04 3.34 14.73
N SER A 48 -15.27 4.10 15.51
CA SER A 48 -14.96 5.50 15.17
C SER A 48 -13.81 5.64 14.16
N SER A 49 -12.98 4.61 14.03
CA SER A 49 -11.90 4.52 13.02
C SER A 49 -12.33 3.70 11.79
N GLU A 50 -13.61 3.36 11.68
CA GLU A 50 -14.13 2.59 10.56
C GLU A 50 -14.07 3.43 9.28
N VAL A 51 -13.19 3.04 8.37
CA VAL A 51 -13.03 3.68 7.06
C VAL A 51 -14.24 3.28 6.20
N LYS A 52 -15.29 4.10 6.23
CA LYS A 52 -16.57 3.85 5.54
C LYS A 52 -16.49 3.97 4.02
N ARG A 53 -15.46 4.65 3.51
CA ARG A 53 -15.10 4.73 2.09
C ARG A 53 -13.59 4.96 2.01
N LEU A 54 -12.95 4.29 1.06
CA LEU A 54 -11.64 4.72 0.59
C LEU A 54 -11.86 6.07 -0.12
N GLU A 55 -11.20 7.12 0.37
CA GLU A 55 -11.12 8.40 -0.34
C GLU A 55 -10.69 8.12 -1.79
N THR A 56 -11.46 8.61 -2.76
CA THR A 56 -11.07 8.48 -4.17
C THR A 56 -9.85 9.37 -4.38
N SER A 57 -8.72 8.75 -4.68
CA SER A 57 -7.48 9.45 -4.98
C SER A 57 -7.70 10.46 -6.11
N SER A 58 -7.42 11.73 -5.82
CA SER A 58 -7.51 12.83 -6.77
C SER A 58 -6.12 13.05 -7.39
N TRP A 59 -6.03 12.78 -8.69
CA TRP A 59 -4.78 12.95 -9.44
C TRP A 59 -4.56 14.41 -9.84
N PRO A 60 -3.29 14.89 -9.83
CA PRO A 60 -2.93 16.20 -10.37
C PRO A 60 -3.39 16.37 -11.81
N ARG A 61 -3.75 17.60 -12.16
CA ARG A 61 -4.09 18.07 -13.51
C ARG A 61 -2.96 18.92 -14.06
N GLN A 62 -3.00 19.17 -15.37
CA GLN A 62 -2.11 20.15 -15.98
C GLN A 62 -2.34 21.54 -15.36
N GLY A 63 -1.27 22.25 -15.04
CA GLY A 63 -1.35 23.57 -14.43
C GLY A 63 0.02 24.22 -14.26
N ARG A 64 0.04 25.55 -14.07
CA ARG A 64 1.25 26.33 -13.85
C ARG A 64 1.12 27.14 -12.57
N VAL A 65 2.22 27.30 -11.85
CA VAL A 65 2.30 28.22 -10.72
C VAL A 65 3.69 28.84 -10.61
N GLU A 66 3.77 30.08 -10.16
CA GLU A 66 5.03 30.76 -9.83
C GLU A 66 5.21 30.82 -8.32
N LEU A 67 6.28 30.21 -7.80
CA LEU A 67 6.56 30.14 -6.38
C LEU A 67 7.68 31.11 -6.01
N ALA A 68 7.43 31.94 -4.99
CA ALA A 68 8.51 32.67 -4.32
C ALA A 68 9.37 31.71 -3.51
N VAL A 69 10.70 31.82 -3.64
CA VAL A 69 11.62 30.89 -2.95
C VAL A 69 11.90 31.39 -1.53
N ALA A 70 11.28 30.77 -0.53
CA ALA A 70 11.37 31.19 0.88
C ALA A 70 12.76 31.00 1.50
N GLY A 71 13.27 32.03 2.18
CA GLY A 71 14.59 32.07 2.84
C GLY A 71 14.85 30.88 3.77
N SER A 72 16.12 30.61 4.10
CA SER A 72 16.42 29.59 5.11
C SER A 72 15.81 29.98 6.45
N GLY A 73 14.95 29.14 7.03
CA GLY A 73 14.23 29.44 8.27
C GLY A 73 13.01 30.35 8.12
N SER A 74 12.65 30.73 6.90
CA SER A 74 11.43 31.49 6.61
C SER A 74 10.25 30.54 6.37
N THR A 75 9.03 31.00 6.67
CA THR A 75 7.80 30.26 6.35
C THR A 75 7.64 30.14 4.84
N THR A 76 7.54 28.91 4.35
CA THR A 76 7.28 28.64 2.94
C THR A 76 5.82 28.92 2.61
N MET A 77 5.57 29.60 1.49
CA MET A 77 4.22 29.75 0.95
C MET A 77 3.88 28.53 0.09
N THR A 78 2.67 28.00 0.29
CA THR A 78 2.14 26.91 -0.52
C THR A 78 1.19 27.50 -1.56
N GLU A 79 1.40 27.12 -2.81
CA GLU A 79 0.49 27.44 -3.92
C GLU A 79 0.17 26.18 -4.70
N GLU A 80 -0.83 26.23 -5.56
CA GLU A 80 -1.34 25.05 -6.26
C GLU A 80 -1.14 25.15 -7.77
N ALA A 81 -0.59 24.11 -8.37
CA ALA A 81 -0.58 23.93 -9.83
C ALA A 81 -1.45 22.71 -10.17
N GLY A 82 -2.63 22.94 -10.74
CA GLY A 82 -3.51 21.86 -11.19
C GLY A 82 -3.82 20.84 -10.10
N ARG A 83 -4.30 21.25 -8.92
CA ARG A 83 -4.57 20.35 -7.77
C ARG A 83 -3.35 19.72 -7.13
N LEU A 84 -2.17 20.24 -7.40
CA LEU A 84 -0.95 19.84 -6.71
C LEU A 84 -0.42 20.99 -5.84
N PRO A 85 -0.49 20.88 -4.51
CA PRO A 85 0.10 21.87 -3.62
C PRO A 85 1.62 21.76 -3.62
N LEU A 86 2.28 22.88 -3.90
CA LEU A 86 3.71 23.01 -4.11
C LEU A 86 4.25 24.17 -3.27
N SER A 87 5.51 24.06 -2.85
CA SER A 87 6.20 25.16 -2.19
C SER A 87 7.70 25.11 -2.48
N ALA A 88 8.35 26.27 -2.48
CA ALA A 88 9.76 26.41 -2.82
C ALA A 88 10.54 27.12 -1.72
N ALA A 89 11.69 26.55 -1.35
CA ALA A 89 12.55 27.08 -0.28
C ALA A 89 14.02 27.05 -0.67
N ALA A 90 14.86 27.61 0.20
CA ALA A 90 16.31 27.46 0.12
C ALA A 90 16.70 25.98 -0.06
N PRO A 91 17.64 25.65 -0.96
CA PRO A 91 18.21 24.31 -1.01
C PRO A 91 18.90 23.97 0.33
N SER A 92 18.99 22.68 0.68
CA SER A 92 19.71 22.31 1.90
C SER A 92 21.22 22.53 1.77
N GLY A 93 21.82 22.96 2.89
CA GLY A 93 23.25 23.17 2.99
C GLY A 93 23.68 24.60 2.63
N LYS A 94 25.00 24.82 2.67
CA LYS A 94 25.60 26.12 2.35
C LYS A 94 25.55 26.34 0.85
N THR A 95 24.72 27.26 0.39
CA THR A 95 24.64 27.66 -1.02
C THR A 95 24.86 29.16 -1.17
N ASN A 96 25.51 29.56 -2.26
CA ASN A 96 25.70 30.98 -2.56
C ASN A 96 24.33 31.62 -2.83
N LYS A 97 24.00 32.65 -2.05
CA LYS A 97 22.75 33.42 -2.21
C LYS A 97 22.55 33.92 -3.65
N SER A 98 23.64 34.22 -4.37
CA SER A 98 23.59 34.69 -5.75
C SER A 98 23.16 33.64 -6.79
N GLN A 99 23.32 32.34 -6.50
CA GLN A 99 22.92 31.25 -7.43
C GLN A 99 21.52 30.71 -7.12
N ARG A 100 20.88 31.25 -6.09
CA ARG A 100 19.57 30.85 -5.66
C ARG A 100 18.51 31.63 -6.47
N PRO A 101 17.52 30.96 -7.05
CA PRO A 101 16.39 31.65 -7.66
C PRO A 101 15.61 32.45 -6.61
N ALA A 102 15.20 33.67 -6.96
CA ALA A 102 14.25 34.42 -6.13
C ALA A 102 12.82 33.88 -6.32
N LYS A 103 12.52 33.41 -7.54
CA LYS A 103 11.23 32.87 -7.95
C LYS A 103 11.44 31.72 -8.94
N VAL A 104 10.57 30.72 -8.88
CA VAL A 104 10.58 29.58 -9.80
C VAL A 104 9.19 29.33 -10.36
N ALA A 105 9.08 28.99 -11.64
CA ALA A 105 7.84 28.50 -12.22
C ALA A 105 7.85 26.97 -12.22
N VAL A 106 6.72 26.39 -11.83
CA VAL A 106 6.50 24.95 -11.85
C VAL A 106 5.32 24.63 -12.75
N ASN A 107 5.58 23.83 -13.77
CA ASN A 107 4.63 23.40 -14.78
C ASN A 107 4.27 21.94 -14.54
N VAL A 108 3.05 21.63 -14.12
CA VAL A 108 2.54 20.26 -14.05
C VAL A 108 2.10 19.84 -15.45
N LEU A 109 2.74 18.82 -16.01
CA LEU A 109 2.42 18.27 -17.32
C LEU A 109 1.07 17.53 -17.30
N ALA A 110 0.55 17.24 -18.49
CA ALA A 110 -0.70 16.51 -18.66
C ALA A 110 -0.69 15.15 -17.92
N PRO A 111 -1.81 14.76 -17.26
CA PRO A 111 -1.90 13.50 -16.50
C PRO A 111 -1.59 12.26 -17.33
N GLU A 112 -1.93 12.28 -18.62
CA GLU A 112 -1.66 11.22 -19.59
C GLU A 112 -0.15 10.98 -19.74
N ARG A 113 0.62 12.07 -19.73
CA ARG A 113 2.08 11.98 -19.80
C ARG A 113 2.65 11.40 -18.51
N ALA A 114 2.17 11.84 -17.35
CA ALA A 114 2.59 11.26 -16.07
C ALA A 114 2.29 9.75 -15.99
N ARG A 115 1.08 9.34 -16.41
CA ARG A 115 0.67 7.92 -16.48
C ARG A 115 1.55 7.11 -17.41
N SER A 116 1.88 7.64 -18.59
CA SER A 116 2.76 6.95 -19.55
C SER A 116 4.19 6.73 -19.03
N LEU A 117 4.60 7.49 -18.00
CA LEU A 117 5.88 7.36 -17.33
C LEU A 117 5.79 6.61 -15.98
N GLY A 118 4.60 6.11 -15.61
CA GLY A 118 4.38 5.45 -14.32
C GLY A 118 4.54 6.38 -13.12
N ALA A 119 4.33 7.69 -13.31
CA ALA A 119 4.45 8.72 -12.30
C ALA A 119 3.08 9.28 -11.90
N ALA A 120 2.95 9.75 -10.66
CA ALA A 120 1.77 10.48 -10.18
C ALA A 120 1.64 11.85 -10.86
N ALA A 121 2.77 12.52 -11.06
CA ALA A 121 2.87 13.82 -11.71
C ALA A 121 4.25 13.97 -12.36
N VAL A 122 4.30 14.79 -13.41
CA VAL A 122 5.54 15.23 -14.04
C VAL A 122 5.57 16.75 -13.99
N LEU A 123 6.67 17.31 -13.52
CA LEU A 123 6.88 18.72 -13.23
C LEU A 123 8.02 19.24 -14.11
N GLY A 124 7.79 20.33 -14.82
CA GLY A 124 8.85 21.18 -15.36
C GLY A 124 9.18 22.27 -14.35
N VAL A 125 10.46 22.46 -14.03
CA VAL A 125 10.94 23.47 -13.09
C VAL A 125 11.92 24.42 -13.77
N GLU A 126 11.58 25.69 -13.77
CA GLU A 126 12.36 26.77 -14.36
C GLU A 126 12.42 27.98 -13.43
N ARG A 127 13.38 28.87 -13.68
CA ARG A 127 13.48 30.13 -12.98
C ARG A 127 12.40 31.08 -13.50
N ALA A 128 11.86 31.91 -12.61
CA ALA A 128 10.93 32.98 -12.95
C ALA A 128 11.49 34.36 -12.57
N ASP A 129 12.81 34.47 -12.43
CA ASP A 129 13.53 35.69 -12.05
C ASP A 129 14.43 36.23 -13.18
N ARG A 130 14.19 35.79 -14.42
CA ARG A 130 14.85 36.26 -15.66
C ARG A 130 16.38 36.11 -15.65
N LYS A 131 16.88 35.05 -15.03
CA LYS A 131 18.32 34.73 -15.03
C LYS A 131 18.62 33.63 -16.04
N ASP A 132 19.77 33.78 -16.68
CA ASP A 132 20.36 32.91 -17.71
C ASP A 132 21.15 31.72 -17.13
N THR A 133 21.32 31.69 -15.81
CA THR A 133 22.05 30.61 -15.12
C THR A 133 21.10 29.69 -14.36
N PRO A 134 21.29 28.36 -14.42
CA PRO A 134 20.53 27.42 -13.60
C PRO A 134 20.69 27.72 -12.11
N GLY A 135 19.64 27.47 -11.32
CA GLY A 135 19.64 27.73 -9.88
C GLY A 135 19.09 26.57 -9.06
N LYS A 136 19.71 26.29 -7.91
CA LYS A 136 19.23 25.23 -7.01
C LYS A 136 18.13 25.76 -6.09
N VAL A 137 17.07 24.97 -5.95
CA VAL A 137 15.91 25.26 -5.09
C VAL A 137 15.48 23.98 -4.39
N ARG A 138 14.99 24.09 -3.15
CA ARG A 138 14.28 22.97 -2.51
C ARG A 138 12.82 23.03 -2.92
N LEU A 139 12.37 22.05 -3.68
CA LEU A 139 10.97 21.91 -4.06
C LEU A 139 10.29 20.94 -3.09
N SER A 140 9.15 21.33 -2.57
CA SER A 140 8.28 20.48 -1.76
C SER A 140 6.94 20.25 -2.45
N VAL A 141 6.50 19.01 -2.50
CA VAL A 141 5.27 18.55 -3.15
C VAL A 141 4.39 17.86 -2.11
N ASN A 142 3.19 18.39 -1.90
CA ASN A 142 2.19 17.72 -1.07
C ASN A 142 1.42 16.69 -1.92
N TYR A 143 1.36 15.46 -1.43
CA TYR A 143 0.73 14.34 -2.14
C TYR A 143 -0.50 13.77 -1.41
N ALA A 144 -1.04 14.47 -0.40
CA ALA A 144 -2.14 13.97 0.43
C ALA A 144 -3.32 13.44 -0.41
N ASP A 145 -3.69 14.18 -1.45
CA ASP A 145 -4.82 13.87 -2.34
C ASP A 145 -4.64 12.56 -3.15
N PHE A 146 -3.41 12.06 -3.28
CA PHE A 146 -3.10 10.82 -4.00
C PHE A 146 -2.21 9.83 -3.23
N ALA A 147 -2.11 10.01 -1.91
CA ALA A 147 -1.30 9.16 -1.03
C ALA A 147 -1.67 7.66 -1.14
N GLU A 148 -2.96 7.37 -1.33
CA GLU A 148 -3.52 6.01 -1.40
C GLU A 148 -3.84 5.52 -2.82
N GLY A 149 -3.46 6.27 -3.86
CA GLY A 149 -3.92 6.03 -5.24
C GLY A 149 -3.58 4.66 -5.84
N TYR A 150 -2.55 3.98 -5.35
CA TYR A 150 -2.13 2.64 -5.81
C TYR A 150 -2.05 1.59 -4.69
N GLY A 151 -2.44 1.92 -3.46
CA GLY A 151 -2.33 1.03 -2.30
C GLY A 151 -0.90 0.53 -2.01
N GLY A 152 -0.80 -0.49 -1.16
CA GLY A 152 0.49 -1.14 -0.83
C GLY A 152 1.54 -0.16 -0.29
N SER A 153 1.13 0.75 0.60
CA SER A 153 1.97 1.84 1.12
C SER A 153 2.57 2.71 0.01
N TYR A 154 1.75 3.10 -0.97
CA TYR A 154 2.17 3.94 -2.10
C TYR A 154 2.84 5.24 -1.63
N ALA A 155 2.21 5.97 -0.71
CA ALA A 155 2.74 7.16 -0.07
C ALA A 155 4.19 7.02 0.42
N SER A 156 4.53 5.89 1.06
CA SER A 156 5.87 5.69 1.62
C SER A 156 6.95 5.36 0.59
N ARG A 157 6.54 4.97 -0.63
CA ARG A 157 7.43 4.70 -1.76
C ARG A 157 7.67 5.92 -2.63
N LEU A 158 6.87 6.97 -2.49
CA LEU A 158 6.98 8.17 -3.32
C LEU A 158 8.34 8.85 -3.13
N ARG A 159 8.92 9.26 -4.25
CA ARG A 159 10.18 10.01 -4.34
C ARG A 159 10.17 10.93 -5.56
N LEU A 160 11.05 11.92 -5.54
CA LEU A 160 11.32 12.77 -6.69
C LEU A 160 12.43 12.15 -7.55
N VAL A 161 12.18 12.07 -8.85
CA VAL A 161 13.10 11.50 -9.84
C VAL A 161 13.34 12.55 -10.90
N GLN A 162 14.60 12.88 -11.17
CA GLN A 162 14.97 13.75 -12.27
C GLN A 162 14.86 12.97 -13.58
N LEU A 163 14.12 13.52 -14.54
CA LEU A 163 13.93 12.96 -15.86
C LEU A 163 14.85 13.64 -16.87
N PRO A 164 15.31 12.92 -17.91
CA PRO A 164 15.97 13.56 -19.05
C PRO A 164 14.97 14.41 -19.83
N VAL A 165 15.42 15.45 -20.52
CA VAL A 165 14.54 16.37 -21.27
C VAL A 165 13.71 15.66 -22.35
N CYS A 166 14.25 14.60 -22.96
CA CYS A 166 13.53 13.77 -23.93
C CYS A 166 12.32 13.04 -23.33
N ALA A 167 12.26 12.90 -22.00
CA ALA A 167 11.12 12.31 -21.30
C ALA A 167 9.84 13.13 -21.42
N ALA A 168 9.90 14.39 -21.86
CA ALA A 168 8.72 15.18 -22.17
C ALA A 168 7.85 14.49 -23.25
N VAL A 169 8.47 13.83 -24.22
CA VAL A 169 7.79 13.30 -25.43
C VAL A 169 8.03 11.81 -25.68
N ALA A 170 9.06 11.20 -25.09
CA ALA A 170 9.43 9.80 -25.31
C ALA A 170 9.72 9.07 -23.99
N ILE A 171 9.65 7.74 -23.97
CA ILE A 171 9.88 6.97 -22.74
C ILE A 171 11.38 6.83 -22.47
N PRO A 172 11.88 7.14 -21.25
CA PRO A 172 13.28 6.93 -20.88
C PRO A 172 13.72 5.47 -21.08
N GLY A 173 14.91 5.28 -21.63
CA GLY A 173 15.44 3.97 -22.05
C GLY A 173 14.96 3.48 -23.43
N SER A 174 14.14 4.25 -24.15
CA SER A 174 13.81 3.96 -25.56
C SER A 174 14.85 4.53 -26.51
N GLU A 175 14.85 4.10 -27.78
CA GLU A 175 15.74 4.66 -28.81
C GLU A 175 15.58 6.19 -28.95
N LYS A 176 14.37 6.71 -28.75
CA LYS A 176 14.07 8.15 -28.81
C LYS A 176 14.44 8.92 -27.54
N CYS A 177 14.80 8.23 -26.46
CA CYS A 177 15.22 8.82 -25.20
C CYS A 177 16.07 7.81 -24.40
N PRO A 178 17.34 7.60 -24.77
CA PRO A 178 18.17 6.51 -24.23
C PRO A 178 18.59 6.74 -22.76
N GLU A 179 18.53 7.98 -22.29
CA GLU A 179 18.90 8.34 -20.92
C GLU A 179 17.92 7.76 -19.89
N GLN A 180 18.47 7.38 -18.74
CA GLN A 180 17.71 6.81 -17.63
C GLN A 180 17.32 7.87 -16.59
N PRO A 181 16.14 7.75 -15.95
CA PRO A 181 15.75 8.62 -14.85
C PRO A 181 16.71 8.50 -13.66
N LYS A 182 17.05 9.64 -13.05
CA LYS A 182 17.95 9.70 -11.87
C LYS A 182 17.14 9.98 -10.60
N ALA A 183 17.15 9.05 -9.66
CA ALA A 183 16.51 9.27 -8.36
C ALA A 183 17.22 10.38 -7.57
N LEU A 184 16.46 11.34 -7.04
CA LEU A 184 17.01 12.42 -6.21
C LEU A 184 17.00 12.04 -4.73
N PRO A 185 17.93 12.58 -3.92
CA PRO A 185 17.87 12.50 -2.47
C PRO A 185 16.60 13.17 -1.94
N THR A 186 15.53 12.39 -1.82
CA THR A 186 14.20 12.87 -1.41
C THR A 186 14.00 12.63 0.08
N ARG A 187 13.42 13.61 0.76
CA ARG A 187 12.84 13.46 2.10
C ARG A 187 11.34 13.32 1.96
N ASN A 188 10.80 12.22 2.45
CA ASN A 188 9.37 11.94 2.43
C ASN A 188 8.84 11.99 3.87
N ASP A 189 8.09 13.04 4.20
CA ASP A 189 7.38 13.15 5.47
C ASP A 189 5.96 12.61 5.30
N LEU A 190 5.73 11.42 5.87
CA LEU A 190 4.44 10.74 5.80
C LEU A 190 3.35 11.43 6.63
N LYS A 191 3.73 12.17 7.68
CA LYS A 191 2.77 12.85 8.57
C LYS A 191 2.14 14.06 7.91
N SER A 192 2.95 14.82 7.15
CA SER A 192 2.50 15.97 6.38
C SER A 192 2.21 15.65 4.90
N SER A 193 2.37 14.38 4.51
CA SER A 193 2.27 13.91 3.12
C SER A 193 3.07 14.79 2.14
N THR A 194 4.32 15.09 2.50
CA THR A 194 5.16 16.03 1.74
C THR A 194 6.48 15.38 1.31
N LEU A 195 6.77 15.44 0.01
CA LEU A 195 8.08 15.12 -0.56
C LEU A 195 8.89 16.40 -0.71
N SER A 196 10.16 16.39 -0.29
CA SER A 196 11.08 17.49 -0.55
C SER A 196 12.40 17.00 -1.13
N ALA A 197 12.90 17.69 -2.14
CA ALA A 197 14.23 17.45 -2.70
C ALA A 197 14.85 18.75 -3.21
N ASP A 198 16.17 18.77 -3.26
CA ASP A 198 16.90 19.87 -3.90
C ASP A 198 16.97 19.59 -5.40
N VAL A 199 16.47 20.54 -6.19
CA VAL A 199 16.30 20.44 -7.64
C VAL A 199 16.97 21.62 -8.32
N THR A 200 17.40 21.44 -9.57
CA THR A 200 17.97 22.54 -10.36
C THR A 200 16.88 23.09 -11.26
N ALA A 201 16.51 24.35 -11.07
CA ALA A 201 15.61 25.08 -11.96
C ALA A 201 16.37 25.50 -13.22
N ALA A 202 15.79 25.23 -14.38
CA ALA A 202 16.35 25.67 -15.66
C ALA A 202 16.35 27.21 -15.78
N PRO A 203 17.34 27.81 -16.45
CA PRO A 203 17.33 29.25 -16.70
C PRO A 203 16.19 29.64 -17.64
N ASP A 204 15.64 30.84 -17.44
CA ASP A 204 14.66 31.45 -18.33
C ASP A 204 14.95 32.96 -18.39
N PRO A 205 15.89 33.40 -19.24
CA PRO A 205 16.22 34.82 -19.37
C PRO A 205 15.10 35.63 -20.05
N SER A 206 14.28 34.98 -20.89
CA SER A 206 13.17 35.60 -21.62
C SER A 206 11.96 35.90 -20.73
N GLY A 207 11.65 35.01 -19.77
CA GLY A 207 10.38 35.06 -19.05
C GLY A 207 9.17 34.64 -19.89
N ASP A 208 9.39 34.17 -21.12
CA ASP A 208 8.37 33.75 -22.08
C ASP A 208 8.12 32.24 -22.04
N SER A 209 8.72 31.54 -21.07
CA SER A 209 8.43 30.12 -20.86
C SER A 209 6.92 29.92 -20.76
N THR A 210 6.35 29.07 -21.61
CA THR A 210 4.93 28.73 -21.59
C THR A 210 4.78 27.26 -21.22
N MET A 211 3.56 26.86 -20.83
CA MET A 211 3.24 25.45 -20.54
C MET A 211 3.57 24.48 -21.67
N ALA A 212 3.70 24.96 -22.91
CA ALA A 212 4.05 24.17 -24.08
C ALA A 212 5.58 23.97 -24.25
N ALA A 213 6.40 24.82 -23.65
CA ALA A 213 7.85 24.86 -23.83
C ALA A 213 8.60 23.85 -22.94
N ALA A 214 8.10 22.62 -22.78
CA ALA A 214 8.76 21.58 -21.98
C ALA A 214 10.14 21.15 -22.52
N THR A 215 10.50 21.58 -23.73
CA THR A 215 11.83 21.41 -24.34
C THR A 215 12.85 22.38 -23.73
N GLY A 216 13.78 21.86 -22.93
CA GLY A 216 14.85 22.65 -22.28
C GLY A 216 14.62 22.93 -20.79
N VAL A 217 13.52 22.45 -20.22
CA VAL A 217 13.16 22.64 -18.82
C VAL A 217 13.64 21.45 -17.97
N SER A 218 13.97 21.69 -16.70
CA SER A 218 14.33 20.63 -15.77
C SER A 218 13.09 19.80 -15.44
N LEU A 219 13.06 18.54 -15.87
CA LEU A 219 11.92 17.64 -15.67
C LEU A 219 12.09 16.79 -14.41
N LEU A 220 11.02 16.69 -13.64
CA LEU A 220 10.92 15.86 -12.46
C LEU A 220 9.67 15.00 -12.50
N ALA A 221 9.76 13.78 -11.99
CA ALA A 221 8.62 12.91 -11.75
C ALA A 221 8.43 12.69 -10.25
N VAL A 222 7.17 12.70 -9.83
CA VAL A 222 6.74 12.14 -8.54
C VAL A 222 6.39 10.67 -8.79
N ALA A 223 7.28 9.76 -8.41
CA ALA A 223 7.13 8.34 -8.73
C ALA A 223 7.40 7.45 -7.52
N ALA A 224 6.74 6.29 -7.46
CA ALA A 224 7.00 5.30 -6.43
C ALA A 224 8.27 4.49 -6.75
N GLY A 225 9.15 4.35 -5.77
CA GLY A 225 10.30 3.46 -5.84
C GLY A 225 9.94 2.00 -5.57
N PRO A 226 10.82 1.06 -5.94
CA PRO A 226 10.64 -0.38 -5.69
C PRO A 226 10.89 -0.78 -4.23
N SER A 227 11.13 0.17 -3.33
CA SER A 227 11.44 -0.08 -1.92
C SER A 227 11.04 1.12 -1.06
N SER A 228 10.66 0.85 0.18
CA SER A 228 10.42 1.83 1.23
C SER A 228 11.01 1.33 2.54
N ALA A 229 10.90 2.12 3.61
CA ALA A 229 11.26 1.67 4.96
C ALA A 229 10.41 0.48 5.44
N GLN A 230 9.26 0.21 4.80
CA GLN A 230 8.37 -0.90 5.11
C GLN A 230 8.67 -2.17 4.30
N GLY A 231 9.66 -2.15 3.40
CA GLY A 231 10.11 -3.33 2.66
C GLY A 231 10.43 -3.08 1.19
N THR A 232 10.75 -4.16 0.47
CA THR A 232 10.96 -4.15 -0.97
C THR A 232 9.69 -4.60 -1.70
N TYR A 233 9.36 -3.90 -2.77
CA TYR A 233 8.25 -4.13 -3.68
C TYR A 233 8.75 -4.59 -5.06
N LYS A 234 10.02 -5.02 -5.12
CA LYS A 234 10.55 -5.72 -6.29
C LYS A 234 9.77 -7.02 -6.49
N ALA A 235 9.58 -7.41 -7.74
CA ALA A 235 9.04 -8.72 -8.07
C ALA A 235 9.82 -9.81 -7.32
N THR A 236 9.11 -10.68 -6.61
CA THR A 236 9.71 -11.87 -6.02
C THR A 236 10.35 -12.67 -7.16
N ALA A 237 11.65 -12.95 -7.06
CA ALA A 237 12.30 -13.82 -8.01
C ALA A 237 11.60 -15.19 -7.95
N LEU A 238 10.91 -15.57 -9.03
CA LEU A 238 10.50 -16.96 -9.19
C LEU A 238 11.77 -17.77 -9.36
N ALA A 239 12.11 -18.59 -8.36
CA ALA A 239 13.08 -19.65 -8.59
C ALA A 239 12.46 -20.60 -9.64
N PRO A 240 13.05 -20.76 -10.83
CA PRO A 240 12.55 -21.74 -11.79
C PRO A 240 12.62 -23.10 -11.12
N SER A 241 11.46 -23.69 -10.87
CA SER A 241 11.33 -24.99 -10.24
C SER A 241 11.60 -26.13 -11.22
N ALA A 242 11.85 -25.82 -12.50
CA ALA A 242 12.18 -26.78 -13.54
C ALA A 242 13.27 -26.26 -14.47
N SER A 243 14.11 -27.17 -14.96
CA SER A 243 15.06 -26.91 -16.05
C SER A 243 14.59 -27.60 -17.32
N TRP A 244 14.71 -26.89 -18.45
CA TRP A 244 14.46 -27.41 -19.78
C TRP A 244 15.76 -27.31 -20.59
N THR A 245 16.06 -28.36 -21.35
CA THR A 245 17.23 -28.41 -22.23
C THR A 245 16.80 -28.89 -23.60
N VAL A 246 17.29 -28.23 -24.66
CA VAL A 246 17.10 -28.65 -26.05
C VAL A 246 18.47 -28.94 -26.66
N SER A 247 18.62 -30.12 -27.28
CA SER A 247 19.82 -30.47 -28.03
C SER A 247 19.67 -30.01 -29.49
N PRO A 248 20.38 -28.96 -29.94
CA PRO A 248 20.15 -28.34 -31.25
C PRO A 248 20.39 -29.28 -32.43
N SER A 249 21.34 -30.20 -32.30
CA SER A 249 21.75 -31.11 -33.37
C SER A 249 20.81 -32.31 -33.56
N SER A 250 19.98 -32.64 -32.56
CA SER A 250 19.11 -33.83 -32.59
C SER A 250 17.63 -33.53 -32.38
N GLY A 251 17.27 -32.28 -32.07
CA GLY A 251 15.89 -31.89 -31.72
C GLY A 251 15.38 -32.54 -30.43
N ALA A 252 16.25 -33.12 -29.61
CA ALA A 252 15.88 -33.70 -28.32
C ALA A 252 15.41 -32.59 -27.37
N PHE A 253 14.32 -32.82 -26.68
CA PHE A 253 13.84 -31.97 -25.60
C PHE A 253 13.82 -32.78 -24.31
N SER A 254 14.45 -32.25 -23.26
CA SER A 254 14.38 -32.81 -21.92
C SER A 254 13.93 -31.77 -20.90
N TRP A 255 13.20 -32.24 -19.91
CA TRP A 255 12.68 -31.44 -18.81
C TRP A 255 12.90 -32.17 -17.49
N SER A 256 13.30 -31.44 -16.45
CA SER A 256 13.46 -31.99 -15.11
C SER A 256 12.89 -31.08 -14.03
N TYR A 257 12.17 -31.67 -13.08
CA TYR A 257 11.57 -31.01 -11.93
C TYR A 257 11.92 -31.74 -10.64
N PRO A 258 12.81 -31.20 -9.79
CA PRO A 258 13.12 -31.78 -8.49
C PRO A 258 11.94 -31.63 -7.52
N LEU A 259 11.63 -32.70 -6.79
CA LEU A 259 10.64 -32.69 -5.71
C LEU A 259 11.37 -32.50 -4.37
N ARG A 260 10.85 -31.59 -3.54
CA ARG A 260 11.37 -31.39 -2.19
C ARG A 260 10.95 -32.59 -1.33
N SER A 261 11.93 -33.31 -0.78
CA SER A 261 11.71 -34.34 0.23
C SER A 261 11.77 -33.75 1.64
N VAL A 262 11.07 -34.37 2.58
CA VAL A 262 11.13 -34.02 4.01
C VAL A 262 12.43 -34.53 4.61
N ALA A 263 13.06 -33.73 5.48
CA ALA A 263 14.26 -34.13 6.19
C ALA A 263 13.94 -35.29 7.14
N THR A 264 14.74 -36.36 7.07
CA THR A 264 14.62 -37.54 7.94
C THR A 264 15.67 -37.46 9.06
N PRO A 265 15.35 -37.94 10.28
CA PRO A 265 16.35 -38.11 11.33
C PRO A 265 17.47 -39.05 10.82
N GLY A 266 18.72 -38.58 10.86
CA GLY A 266 19.88 -39.35 10.37
C GLY A 266 20.44 -38.92 9.00
N GLY A 267 19.91 -37.85 8.39
CA GLY A 267 20.54 -37.20 7.23
C GLY A 267 20.37 -37.90 5.87
N LEU A 268 19.64 -39.02 5.83
CA LEU A 268 19.34 -39.76 4.60
C LEU A 268 18.12 -39.15 3.89
N THR A 269 18.35 -38.09 3.12
CA THR A 269 17.29 -37.46 2.31
C THR A 269 17.23 -38.07 0.91
N PRO A 270 16.09 -38.66 0.50
CA PRO A 270 15.96 -39.18 -0.86
C PRO A 270 15.89 -38.03 -1.86
N SER A 271 16.63 -38.15 -2.94
CA SER A 271 16.49 -37.28 -4.12
C SER A 271 15.33 -37.80 -4.96
N LEU A 272 14.29 -36.98 -5.09
CA LEU A 272 13.11 -37.26 -5.92
C LEU A 272 13.03 -36.22 -7.03
N GLY A 273 12.71 -36.64 -8.24
CA GLY A 273 12.50 -35.74 -9.36
C GLY A 273 11.67 -36.36 -10.47
N LEU A 274 11.01 -35.51 -11.26
CA LEU A 274 10.31 -35.90 -12.48
C LEU A 274 11.18 -35.53 -13.68
N GLY A 275 11.43 -36.49 -14.56
CA GLY A 275 12.15 -36.28 -15.81
C GLY A 275 11.28 -36.61 -17.02
N TYR A 276 11.42 -35.83 -18.09
CA TYR A 276 10.87 -36.13 -19.41
C TYR A 276 11.96 -35.99 -20.47
N SER A 277 11.97 -36.88 -21.46
CA SER A 277 12.84 -36.81 -22.64
C SER A 277 12.02 -37.21 -23.87
N SER A 278 12.02 -36.36 -24.89
CA SER A 278 11.31 -36.63 -26.15
C SER A 278 11.90 -37.80 -26.96
N GLN A 279 13.10 -38.27 -26.60
CA GLN A 279 13.81 -39.36 -27.29
C GLN A 279 13.90 -40.65 -26.47
N ALA A 280 13.30 -40.70 -25.27
CA ALA A 280 13.28 -41.92 -24.47
C ALA A 280 12.27 -42.92 -25.03
N ALA A 281 12.75 -44.03 -25.58
CA ALA A 281 11.96 -45.21 -25.93
C ALA A 281 11.98 -46.22 -24.78
N ASP A 282 10.82 -46.76 -24.38
CA ASP A 282 10.76 -47.87 -23.43
C ASP A 282 11.30 -49.15 -24.09
N GLY A 283 12.29 -49.80 -23.47
CA GLY A 283 12.94 -51.01 -23.95
C GLY A 283 12.09 -52.29 -23.84
N ARG A 284 10.79 -52.19 -23.57
CA ARG A 284 9.86 -53.33 -23.60
C ARG A 284 9.15 -53.42 -24.95
N THR A 285 9.85 -53.95 -25.95
CA THR A 285 9.24 -54.36 -27.22
C THR A 285 8.65 -55.77 -27.11
N SER A 286 7.32 -55.84 -27.01
CA SER A 286 6.56 -56.89 -27.70
C SER A 286 5.39 -56.21 -28.38
N ALA A 287 5.41 -56.30 -29.71
CA ALA A 287 4.57 -55.64 -30.69
C ALA A 287 3.25 -55.03 -30.15
N THR A 288 3.15 -53.69 -30.16
CA THR A 288 2.14 -52.85 -30.85
C THR A 288 2.07 -51.47 -30.16
N ASN A 289 2.32 -50.40 -30.94
CA ASN A 289 2.21 -48.96 -30.60
C ASN A 289 3.15 -48.38 -29.52
N ALA A 290 4.18 -47.64 -29.96
CA ALA A 290 5.06 -46.85 -29.10
C ALA A 290 4.25 -45.79 -28.31
N LYS A 291 4.34 -45.84 -26.97
CA LYS A 291 3.92 -44.75 -26.09
C LYS A 291 5.15 -44.15 -25.41
N MET A 292 5.19 -42.81 -25.38
CA MET A 292 6.26 -42.00 -24.79
C MET A 292 6.35 -42.24 -23.27
N MET A 293 7.58 -42.29 -22.73
CA MET A 293 7.84 -42.73 -21.36
C MET A 293 7.95 -41.55 -20.37
N LYS A 294 7.25 -41.67 -19.24
CA LYS A 294 7.41 -40.81 -18.06
C LYS A 294 8.11 -41.64 -16.99
N SER A 295 9.32 -41.26 -16.60
CA SER A 295 10.11 -42.03 -15.62
C SER A 295 10.19 -41.31 -14.28
N ALA A 296 9.93 -42.05 -13.20
CA ALA A 296 10.19 -41.65 -11.82
C ALA A 296 11.28 -42.55 -11.26
N SER A 297 12.41 -41.98 -10.85
CA SER A 297 13.52 -42.72 -10.25
C SER A 297 13.69 -42.31 -8.78
N ILE A 298 13.89 -43.31 -7.92
CA ILE A 298 14.29 -43.15 -6.52
C ILE A 298 15.72 -43.65 -6.43
N GLN A 299 16.67 -42.78 -6.09
CA GLN A 299 18.06 -43.18 -5.90
C GLN A 299 18.46 -42.94 -4.44
N THR A 300 18.71 -44.03 -3.72
CA THR A 300 19.22 -44.02 -2.35
C THR A 300 20.75 -43.85 -2.39
N PRO A 301 21.36 -42.93 -1.63
CA PRO A 301 22.81 -42.87 -1.55
C PRO A 301 23.34 -44.14 -0.87
N GLY A 302 24.33 -44.78 -1.49
CA GLY A 302 25.05 -45.93 -0.94
C GLY A 302 25.83 -45.54 0.33
N ARG A 303 26.02 -46.52 1.22
CA ARG A 303 26.77 -46.38 2.48
C ARG A 303 28.21 -45.91 2.26
#